data_AF-A0A7C4BFR6-F1
#
_entry.id   AF-A0A7C4BFR6-F1
#
_cell.length_a   1.000
_cell.length_b   1.000
_cell.length_c   1.000
_cell.angle_alpha   90.00
_cell.angle_beta   90.00
_cell.angle_gamma   90.00
#
_symmetry.space_group_name_H-M   'P 1'
#
loop_
_entity.id
_entity.type
_entity.pdbx_description
1 polymer ?
#
loop_
_entity_poly.entity_id
_entity_poly.type
_entity_poly.pdbx_seq_one_letter_code
_entity_poly.pdbx_strand_id
1 'polypeptide(L)'
;LPQHPQAWRAFVEGIRKMVAQALTVNPDPIELIISGRLSTLVEFRRQVEFPARLAIHWLRDWTGRRAKRAKEAAEGACVLAAGIAGWEPYAQIFESLEVARSSGRIWDHVGMEVTLEY
;
A
#
# COMPACT_ATOMS: atom_id res chain seq x y z
N LEU A 1 -8.73 15.27 -21.18
CA LEU A 1 -7.49 14.56 -21.56
C LEU A 1 -6.31 15.31 -20.96
N PRO A 2 -5.30 14.63 -20.39
CA PRO A 2 -4.15 15.32 -19.80
C PRO A 2 -3.48 16.18 -20.88
N GLN A 3 -3.16 17.43 -20.54
CA GLN A 3 -2.54 18.41 -21.45
C GLN A 3 -1.19 17.91 -22.01
N HIS A 4 -0.60 16.89 -21.38
CA HIS A 4 0.64 16.24 -21.78
C HIS A 4 0.45 14.71 -21.86
N PRO A 5 0.05 14.15 -23.02
CA PRO A 5 -0.27 12.72 -23.15
C PRO A 5 0.94 11.79 -23.02
N GLN A 6 2.15 12.26 -23.31
CA GLN A 6 3.38 11.48 -23.11
C GLN A 6 3.75 11.37 -21.62
N ALA A 7 3.71 12.50 -20.90
CA ALA A 7 3.96 12.52 -19.46
C ALA A 7 2.95 11.64 -18.70
N TRP A 8 1.68 11.69 -19.10
CA TRP A 8 0.66 10.83 -18.52
C TRP A 8 0.92 9.34 -18.77
N ARG A 9 1.26 8.95 -20.01
CA ARG A 9 1.63 7.56 -20.33
C ARG A 9 2.84 7.09 -19.52
N ALA A 10 3.89 7.90 -19.44
CA ALA A 10 5.08 7.57 -18.64
C ALA A 10 4.74 7.41 -17.16
N PHE A 11 3.85 8.26 -16.64
CA PHE A 11 3.38 8.19 -15.26
C PHE A 11 2.59 6.91 -14.97
N VAL A 12 1.61 6.56 -15.82
CA VAL A 12 0.84 5.31 -15.69
C VAL A 12 1.75 4.08 -15.83
N GLU A 13 2.69 4.11 -16.78
CA GLU A 13 3.68 3.04 -16.95
C GLU A 13 4.56 2.87 -15.70
N GLY A 14 4.97 3.96 -15.06
CA GLY A 14 5.71 3.93 -13.80
C GLY A 14 4.95 3.22 -12.69
N ILE A 15 3.64 3.47 -12.57
CA ILE A 15 2.78 2.79 -11.59
C ILE A 15 2.74 1.28 -11.87
N ARG A 16 2.55 0.88 -13.14
CA ARG A 16 2.49 -0.54 -13.52
C ARG A 16 3.81 -1.26 -13.21
N LYS A 17 4.95 -0.62 -13.49
CA LYS A 17 6.28 -1.14 -13.15
C LYS A 17 6.47 -1.31 -11.65
N MET A 18 5.99 -0.35 -10.84
CA MET A 18 6.07 -0.45 -9.39
C MET A 18 5.22 -1.61 -8.85
N VAL A 19 4.02 -1.82 -9.40
CA VAL A 19 3.21 -3.00 -9.05
C VAL A 19 3.92 -4.28 -9.48
N ALA A 20 4.44 -4.35 -10.70
CA ALA A 20 5.19 -5.51 -11.17
C ALA A 20 6.41 -5.82 -10.28
N GLN A 21 7.14 -4.79 -9.85
CA GLN A 21 8.24 -4.92 -8.90
C GLN A 21 7.76 -5.47 -7.54
N ALA A 22 6.67 -4.94 -6.99
CA ALA A 22 6.10 -5.46 -5.74
C ALA A 22 5.70 -6.93 -5.87
N LEU A 23 5.17 -7.34 -7.03
CA LEU A 23 4.83 -8.72 -7.32
C LEU A 23 6.05 -9.66 -7.42
N THR A 24 7.27 -9.14 -7.59
CA THR A 24 8.48 -9.99 -7.51
C THR A 24 8.85 -10.36 -6.08
N VAL A 25 8.52 -9.48 -5.12
CA VAL A 25 8.80 -9.68 -3.68
C VAL A 25 7.68 -10.47 -3.02
N ASN A 26 6.44 -10.18 -3.38
CA ASN A 26 5.27 -10.94 -2.97
C ASN A 26 4.58 -11.48 -4.22
N PRO A 27 4.81 -12.75 -4.61
CA PRO A 27 4.30 -13.30 -5.87
C PRO A 27 2.79 -13.49 -5.88
N ASP A 28 2.16 -13.71 -4.72
CA ASP A 28 0.73 -14.04 -4.64
C ASP A 28 -0.07 -13.15 -3.66
N PRO A 29 -0.11 -11.82 -3.86
CA PRO A 29 -0.98 -10.96 -3.09
C PRO A 29 -2.42 -11.14 -3.55
N ILE A 30 -3.31 -11.18 -2.57
CA ILE A 30 -4.76 -11.27 -2.78
C ILE A 30 -5.39 -9.94 -3.20
N GLU A 31 -4.83 -8.81 -2.76
CA GLU A 31 -5.44 -7.49 -2.91
C GLU A 31 -4.40 -6.41 -3.19
N LEU A 32 -4.81 -5.36 -3.94
CA LEU A 32 -4.07 -4.12 -4.11
C LEU A 32 -4.90 -2.96 -3.56
N ILE A 33 -4.42 -2.34 -2.48
CA ILE A 33 -5.06 -1.17 -1.87
C ILE A 33 -4.40 0.11 -2.40
N ILE A 34 -5.19 0.99 -3.02
CA ILE A 34 -4.72 2.26 -3.59
C ILE A 34 -5.27 3.44 -2.78
N SER A 35 -4.37 4.27 -2.27
CA SER A 35 -4.68 5.42 -1.42
C SER A 35 -4.13 6.74 -1.99
N GLY A 36 -4.44 7.85 -1.32
CA GLY A 36 -3.94 9.18 -1.66
C GLY A 36 -4.86 9.99 -2.59
N ARG A 37 -4.43 11.21 -2.93
CA ARG A 37 -5.27 12.17 -3.67
C ARG A 37 -5.57 11.73 -5.10
N LEU A 38 -4.63 11.06 -5.75
CA LEU A 38 -4.80 10.62 -7.13
C LEU A 38 -5.85 9.51 -7.25
N SER A 39 -5.97 8.69 -6.20
CA SER A 39 -6.94 7.61 -6.10
C SER A 39 -8.39 8.11 -6.10
N THR A 40 -8.63 9.42 -5.96
CA THR A 40 -9.96 10.04 -5.99
C THR A 40 -10.38 10.49 -7.39
N LEU A 41 -9.46 10.54 -8.36
CA LEU A 41 -9.76 10.99 -9.71
C LEU A 41 -10.31 9.82 -10.52
N VAL A 42 -11.54 9.94 -10.99
CA VAL A 42 -12.22 8.88 -11.77
C VAL A 42 -11.47 8.58 -13.05
N GLU A 43 -10.89 9.59 -13.69
CA GLU A 43 -10.08 9.45 -14.90
C GLU A 43 -8.84 8.60 -14.65
N PHE A 44 -8.22 8.73 -13.47
CA PHE A 44 -7.09 7.89 -13.09
C PHE A 44 -7.53 6.43 -12.93
N ARG A 45 -8.61 6.18 -12.19
CA ARG A 45 -9.14 4.82 -11.97
C ARG A 45 -9.50 4.10 -13.27
N ARG A 46 -9.97 4.83 -14.28
CA ARG A 46 -10.34 4.27 -15.60
C ARG A 46 -9.14 4.00 -16.50
N GLN A 47 -8.01 4.64 -16.27
CA GLN A 47 -6.87 4.61 -17.19
C GLN A 47 -5.70 3.77 -16.68
N VAL A 48 -5.74 3.32 -15.43
CA VAL A 48 -4.75 2.40 -14.89
C VAL A 48 -5.33 0.99 -14.84
N GLU A 49 -4.73 0.11 -15.63
CA GLU A 49 -5.03 -1.31 -15.63
C GLU A 49 -4.03 -2.06 -14.76
N PHE A 50 -4.56 -2.84 -13.82
CA PHE A 50 -3.79 -3.73 -12.96
C PHE A 50 -4.01 -5.19 -13.38
N PRO A 51 -3.12 -6.12 -13.00
CA PRO A 51 -3.31 -7.55 -13.25
C PRO A 51 -4.67 -8.04 -12.75
N ALA A 52 -5.41 -8.76 -13.61
CA ALA A 52 -6.79 -9.18 -13.34
C ALA A 52 -6.95 -10.10 -12.11
N ARG A 53 -5.86 -10.74 -11.67
CA ARG A 53 -5.85 -11.60 -10.48
C ARG A 53 -5.92 -10.83 -9.15
N LEU A 54 -5.71 -9.51 -9.16
CA LEU A 54 -5.70 -8.69 -7.95
C LEU A 54 -7.08 -8.07 -7.73
N ALA A 55 -7.64 -8.23 -6.53
CA ALA A 55 -8.78 -7.42 -6.12
C ALA A 55 -8.30 -5.99 -5.82
N ILE A 56 -8.83 -5.00 -6.55
CA ILE A 56 -8.40 -3.60 -6.45
C ILE A 56 -9.33 -2.83 -5.52
N HIS A 57 -8.79 -2.31 -4.42
CA HIS A 57 -9.53 -1.54 -3.43
C HIS A 57 -9.06 -0.09 -3.41
N TRP A 58 -9.98 0.84 -3.64
CA TRP A 58 -9.71 2.28 -3.53
C TRP A 58 -10.02 2.72 -2.10
N LEU A 59 -8.98 3.04 -1.31
CA LEU A 59 -9.11 3.25 0.14
C LEU A 59 -10.10 4.36 0.55
N ARG A 60 -10.33 5.35 -0.31
CA ARG A 60 -11.32 6.40 -0.04
C ARG A 60 -12.76 5.91 -0.10
N ASP A 61 -13.02 4.83 -0.83
CA ASP A 61 -14.34 4.23 -0.95
C ASP A 61 -14.61 3.23 0.20
N TRP A 62 -13.62 3.03 1.08
CA TRP A 62 -13.78 2.15 2.23
C TRP A 62 -14.72 2.81 3.25
N THR A 63 -15.90 2.19 3.40
CA THR A 63 -16.98 2.59 4.31
C THR A 63 -16.62 2.54 5.80
N GLY A 64 -15.47 1.96 6.16
CA GLY A 64 -14.98 1.83 7.53
C GLY A 64 -14.21 3.04 8.05
N ARG A 65 -13.99 4.06 7.21
CA ARG A 65 -13.26 5.27 7.62
C ARG A 65 -14.10 6.13 8.55
N ARG A 66 -13.51 6.49 9.69
CA ARG A 66 -14.13 7.37 10.70
C ARG A 66 -13.71 8.83 10.49
N ALA A 67 -12.52 9.06 9.94
CA ALA A 67 -12.00 10.41 9.76
C ALA A 67 -12.47 11.05 8.44
N LYS A 68 -13.31 12.08 8.53
CA LYS A 68 -13.81 12.85 7.37
C LYS A 68 -12.75 13.75 6.71
N ARG A 69 -11.71 14.14 7.45
CA ARG A 69 -10.71 15.15 7.04
C ARG A 69 -9.25 14.67 7.12
N ALA A 70 -8.96 13.61 7.87
CA ALA A 70 -7.60 13.14 8.03
C ALA A 70 -7.12 12.40 6.77
N LYS A 71 -5.80 12.47 6.51
CA LYS A 71 -5.13 11.57 5.56
C LYS A 71 -5.27 10.14 6.06
N GLU A 72 -5.44 9.20 5.13
CA GLU A 72 -5.62 7.78 5.42
C GLU A 72 -4.47 7.23 6.29
N ALA A 73 -3.23 7.63 6.02
CA ALA A 73 -2.06 7.24 6.80
C ALA A 73 -2.11 7.76 8.26
N ALA A 74 -2.64 8.97 8.47
CA ALA A 74 -2.77 9.54 9.83
C ALA A 74 -3.85 8.82 10.64
N GLU A 75 -4.94 8.41 9.98
CA GLU A 75 -5.97 7.56 10.58
C GLU A 75 -5.40 6.19 10.98
N GLY A 76 -4.59 5.57 10.12
CA GLY A 76 -3.89 4.32 10.45
C GLY A 76 -2.94 4.46 11.64
N ALA A 77 -2.16 5.56 11.71
CA ALA A 77 -1.30 5.82 12.86
C ALA A 77 -2.08 5.98 14.18
N CYS A 78 -3.25 6.62 14.13
CA CYS A 78 -4.14 6.75 15.29
C CYS A 78 -4.68 5.39 15.74
N VAL A 79 -5.09 4.53 14.80
CA VAL A 79 -5.52 3.15 15.09
C VAL A 79 -4.41 2.36 15.78
N LEU A 80 -3.17 2.45 15.28
CA LEU A 80 -2.03 1.80 15.91
C LEU A 80 -1.75 2.34 17.31
N ALA A 81 -1.77 3.66 17.50
CA ALA A 81 -1.56 4.28 18.82
C ALA A 81 -2.64 3.85 19.83
N ALA A 82 -3.90 3.77 19.40
CA ALA A 82 -5.00 3.28 20.23
C ALA A 82 -4.83 1.79 20.57
N GLY A 83 -4.36 0.97 19.62
CA GLY A 83 -4.05 -0.43 19.85
C GLY A 83 -2.92 -0.64 20.86
N ILE A 84 -1.84 0.13 20.77
CA ILE A 84 -0.73 0.15 21.74
C ILE A 84 -1.23 0.53 23.14
N ALA A 85 -2.19 1.46 23.22
CA ALA A 85 -2.83 1.86 24.48
C ALA A 85 -3.84 0.84 25.02
N GLY A 86 -4.05 -0.30 24.34
CA GLY A 86 -4.97 -1.37 24.75
C GLY A 86 -6.44 -1.05 24.53
N TRP A 87 -6.78 -0.10 23.65
CA TRP A 87 -8.18 0.27 23.40
C TRP A 87 -8.85 -0.71 22.44
N GLU A 88 -9.96 -1.32 22.87
CA GLU A 88 -10.76 -2.17 22.00
C GLU A 88 -11.60 -1.37 20.98
N PRO A 89 -11.78 -1.83 19.73
CA PRO A 89 -11.28 -3.10 19.17
C PRO A 89 -9.85 -3.00 18.58
N TYR A 90 -9.16 -1.87 18.74
CA TYR A 90 -7.89 -1.60 18.05
C TYR A 90 -6.71 -2.40 18.60
N ALA A 91 -6.80 -2.86 19.85
CA ALA A 91 -5.82 -3.78 20.45
C ALA A 91 -5.66 -5.05 19.61
N GLN A 92 -6.76 -5.64 19.13
CA GLN A 92 -6.73 -6.83 18.29
C GLN A 92 -6.00 -6.59 16.96
N ILE A 93 -6.15 -5.40 16.37
CA ILE A 93 -5.44 -5.01 15.15
C ILE A 93 -3.94 -4.93 15.41
N PHE A 94 -3.54 -4.29 16.51
CA PHE A 94 -2.13 -4.20 16.91
C PHE A 94 -1.50 -5.58 17.13
N GLU A 95 -2.18 -6.48 17.84
CA GLU A 95 -1.72 -7.85 18.06
C GLU A 95 -1.60 -8.64 16.75
N SER A 96 -2.57 -8.51 15.84
CA SER A 96 -2.58 -9.22 14.55
C SER A 96 -1.44 -8.77 13.62
N LEU A 97 -0.93 -7.56 13.81
CA LEU A 97 0.22 -7.03 13.07
C LEU A 97 1.56 -7.45 13.68
N GLU A 98 1.56 -8.10 14.85
CA GLU A 98 2.75 -8.53 15.60
C GLU A 98 3.79 -7.41 15.80
N VAL A 99 3.35 -6.15 15.85
CA VAL A 99 4.25 -4.97 15.91
C VAL A 99 5.15 -5.04 17.15
N ALA A 100 4.63 -5.53 18.28
CA ALA A 100 5.41 -5.73 19.50
C ALA A 100 6.55 -6.75 19.35
N ARG A 101 6.46 -7.68 18.39
CA ARG A 101 7.48 -8.69 18.09
C ARG A 101 8.45 -8.24 16.99
N SER A 102 8.13 -7.16 16.27
CA SER A 102 9.00 -6.62 15.23
C SER A 102 10.35 -6.19 15.82
N SER A 103 11.43 -6.74 15.28
CA SER A 103 12.80 -6.50 15.77
C SER A 103 13.83 -6.68 14.64
N GLY A 104 15.06 -6.24 14.90
CA GLY A 104 16.13 -6.21 13.91
C GLY A 104 16.15 -4.93 13.07
N ARG A 105 17.14 -4.84 12.19
CA ARG A 105 17.34 -3.78 11.20
C ARG A 105 16.92 -4.29 9.83
N ILE A 106 16.71 -3.38 8.88
CA ILE A 106 16.31 -3.76 7.51
C ILE A 106 17.24 -4.81 6.89
N TRP A 107 18.56 -4.69 7.12
CA TRP A 107 19.57 -5.60 6.58
C TRP A 107 19.54 -7.01 7.17
N ASP A 108 18.94 -7.18 8.36
CA ASP A 108 18.81 -8.50 8.99
C ASP A 108 17.77 -9.35 8.25
N HIS A 109 16.90 -8.73 7.44
CA HIS A 109 15.78 -9.35 6.73
C HIS A 109 15.91 -9.31 5.21
N VAL A 110 16.94 -8.66 4.67
CA VAL A 110 17.23 -8.68 3.23
C VAL A 110 18.18 -9.83 2.93
N GLY A 111 17.68 -10.88 2.28
CA GLY A 111 18.51 -11.97 1.76
C GLY A 111 19.35 -11.50 0.56
N MET A 112 20.50 -10.88 0.81
CA MET A 112 21.49 -10.65 -0.23
C MET A 112 22.41 -11.88 -0.33
N GLU A 113 22.21 -12.71 -1.35
CA GLU A 113 23.21 -13.70 -1.73
C GLU A 113 24.34 -12.96 -2.47
N VAL A 114 25.45 -12.69 -1.77
CA VAL A 114 26.63 -12.11 -2.40
C VAL A 114 27.46 -13.26 -2.98
N THR A 115 27.20 -13.61 -4.23
CA THR A 115 28.06 -14.50 -5.00
C THR A 115 29.33 -13.73 -5.37
N LEU A 116 30.38 -13.84 -4.55
CA LEU A 116 31.72 -13.41 -4.95
C LEU A 116 32.34 -14.54 -5.77
N GLU A 117 32.19 -14.47 -7.10
CA GLU A 117 33.05 -15.22 -8.00
C GLU A 117 34.44 -14.56 -7.99
N TYR A 118 35.42 -15.27 -7.42
CA TYR A 118 36.85 -14.97 -7.56
C TYR A 118 37.44 -15.72 -8.74
#